data_AF-A0A1I0HQV8-F1
#
_entry.id   AF-A0A1I0HQV8-F1
#
_cell.length_a   1.000
_cell.length_b   1.000
_cell.length_c   1.000
_cell.angle_alpha   90.00
_cell.angle_beta   90.00
_cell.angle_gamma   90.00
#
_symmetry.space_group_name_H-M   'P 1'
#
loop_
_entity.id
_entity.type
_entity.pdbx_description
1 polymer ?
#
loop_
_entity_poly.entity_id
_entity_poly.type
_entity_poly.pdbx_seq_one_letter_code
_entity_poly.pdbx_strand_id
1 'polypeptide(L)'
;MIRSRSVRVPSLVVYSLLLSGGLAGCGGRTEAPSVPLSAFVDRTLTYTLVDVDDLENPDAAGSHRFTVTFSQPDRGCTRLAEGVVATFNGQPMNLNLGGIPDSGGGRESCEQTQAWFDFEPEAWAAEPIEDIRIFLQEPAGESTVSLILRRAKAKRRFVYQGVGSGTTLRRGQTYSYLWEPEEEVPETATVTLLREQGRAPATLEATQDGGLVSFKLPAATPTATHLLRLLATTPGEVTECGGVARCEGSFLHSSDYEVSVVP
;
A
#
# COMPACT_ATOMS: atom_id res chain seq x y z
N MET A 1 11.72 24.30 44.88
CA MET A 1 11.74 24.69 43.45
C MET A 1 12.65 23.73 42.69
N ILE A 2 12.08 22.75 41.98
CA ILE A 2 12.78 21.99 40.93
C ILE A 2 11.75 21.77 39.82
N ARG A 3 11.99 22.39 38.65
CA ARG A 3 11.17 22.26 37.45
C ARG A 3 11.55 20.94 36.76
N SER A 4 10.68 19.94 36.79
CA SER A 4 10.82 18.75 35.94
C SER A 4 10.16 19.02 34.59
N ARG A 5 10.99 19.12 33.55
CA ARG A 5 10.57 19.31 32.16
C ARG A 5 9.78 18.10 31.70
N SER A 6 8.55 18.35 31.22
CA SER A 6 7.77 17.37 30.48
C SER A 6 8.43 17.19 29.10
N VAL A 7 9.06 16.04 28.87
CA VAL A 7 9.58 15.66 27.55
C VAL A 7 8.43 14.98 26.82
N ARG A 8 7.76 15.74 25.94
CA ARG A 8 6.88 15.18 24.92
C ARG A 8 7.76 14.45 23.91
N VAL A 9 7.61 13.14 23.81
CA VAL A 9 8.17 12.33 22.72
C VAL A 9 7.11 12.26 21.63
N PRO A 10 7.38 12.68 20.39
CA PRO A 10 6.48 12.39 19.28
C PRO A 10 6.75 10.95 18.82
N SER A 11 5.82 10.05 19.10
CA SER A 11 5.73 8.75 18.40
C SER A 11 4.87 8.95 17.16
N LEU A 12 5.51 9.18 16.02
CA LEU A 12 4.89 9.11 14.70
C LEU A 12 5.98 8.64 13.73
N VAL A 13 6.14 7.32 13.58
CA VAL A 13 6.70 6.79 12.34
C VAL A 13 5.56 6.86 11.33
N VAL A 14 5.43 8.03 10.72
CA VAL A 14 4.52 8.26 9.60
C VAL A 14 5.04 7.38 8.47
N TYR A 15 4.32 6.31 8.15
CA TYR A 15 4.47 5.60 6.88
C TYR A 15 4.15 6.61 5.77
N SER A 16 5.21 7.26 5.30
CA SER A 16 5.14 8.21 4.21
C SER A 16 5.17 7.39 2.93
N LEU A 17 4.02 6.76 2.63
CA LEU A 17 3.71 6.40 1.26
C LEU A 17 3.77 7.69 0.46
N LEU A 18 4.76 7.79 -0.43
CA LEU A 18 4.86 8.87 -1.40
C LEU A 18 3.71 8.71 -2.40
N LEU A 19 2.50 9.05 -1.97
CA LEU A 19 1.43 9.52 -2.84
C LEU A 19 2.00 10.77 -3.51
N SER A 20 2.61 10.58 -4.66
CA SER A 20 3.02 11.66 -5.57
C SER A 20 1.77 12.19 -6.30
N GLY A 21 0.71 12.47 -5.53
CA GLY A 21 -0.42 13.25 -5.97
C GLY A 21 -0.02 14.72 -5.94
N GLY A 22 0.13 15.33 -7.12
CA GLY A 22 0.35 16.77 -7.23
C GLY A 22 -0.76 17.52 -6.49
N LEU A 23 -0.39 18.28 -5.46
CA LEU A 23 -1.31 19.15 -4.74
C LEU A 23 -1.66 20.33 -5.64
N ALA A 24 -2.80 20.27 -6.33
CA ALA A 24 -3.37 21.43 -6.99
C ALA A 24 -3.97 22.37 -5.93
N GLY A 25 -3.71 23.67 -6.07
CA GLY A 25 -4.35 24.69 -5.23
C GLY A 25 -5.81 24.90 -5.66
N CYS A 26 -6.74 24.98 -4.69
CA CYS A 26 -8.16 25.25 -4.97
C CYS A 26 -8.44 26.68 -5.49
N GLY A 27 -7.42 27.55 -5.56
CA GLY A 27 -7.49 28.86 -6.21
C GLY A 27 -8.49 29.81 -5.56
N GLY A 28 -8.70 29.71 -4.24
CA GLY A 28 -9.67 30.52 -3.50
C GLY A 28 -11.14 30.14 -3.73
N ARG A 29 -11.42 28.99 -4.38
CA ARG A 29 -12.80 28.46 -4.50
C ARG A 29 -13.13 27.60 -3.28
N THR A 30 -14.27 27.88 -2.66
CA THR A 30 -14.81 27.09 -1.54
C THR A 30 -15.54 25.84 -2.01
N GLU A 31 -15.88 25.74 -3.30
CA GLU A 31 -16.58 24.59 -3.89
C GLU A 31 -15.96 24.20 -5.24
N ALA A 32 -15.75 22.91 -5.43
CA ALA A 32 -15.27 22.33 -6.67
C ALA A 32 -16.44 22.06 -7.63
N PRO A 33 -16.34 22.39 -8.93
CA PRO A 33 -17.36 22.00 -9.90
C PRO A 33 -17.51 20.47 -9.92
N SER A 34 -18.78 20.04 -9.94
CA SER A 34 -19.15 18.65 -10.20
C SER A 34 -18.92 18.34 -11.69
N VAL A 35 -18.20 17.27 -11.98
CA VAL A 35 -17.84 16.86 -13.35
C VAL A 35 -18.16 15.38 -13.61
N PRO A 36 -18.58 15.02 -14.83
CA PRO A 36 -18.84 13.64 -15.21
C PRO A 36 -17.55 12.82 -15.30
N LEU A 37 -17.66 11.49 -15.33
CA LEU A 37 -16.50 10.59 -15.52
C LEU A 37 -15.73 10.89 -16.81
N SER A 38 -16.43 11.29 -17.87
CA SER A 38 -15.82 11.67 -19.15
C SER A 38 -14.84 12.85 -19.04
N ALA A 39 -14.95 13.69 -18.01
CA ALA A 39 -14.02 14.78 -17.75
C ALA A 39 -12.65 14.30 -17.22
N PHE A 40 -12.51 13.01 -16.91
CA PHE A 40 -11.26 12.41 -16.45
C PHE A 40 -10.44 11.77 -17.58
N VAL A 41 -10.86 11.90 -18.84
CA VAL A 41 -10.19 11.28 -20.01
C VAL A 41 -8.70 11.63 -20.14
N ASP A 42 -8.31 12.85 -19.74
CA ASP A 42 -6.90 13.30 -19.78
C ASP A 42 -6.14 13.06 -18.46
N ARG A 43 -6.75 12.35 -17.50
CA ARG A 43 -6.19 12.11 -16.17
C ARG A 43 -5.37 10.83 -16.11
N THR A 44 -4.52 10.77 -15.10
CA THR A 44 -3.87 9.53 -14.68
C THR A 44 -4.71 8.87 -13.60
N LEU A 45 -4.97 7.57 -13.74
CA LEU A 45 -5.53 6.73 -12.68
C LEU A 45 -4.40 5.99 -11.97
N THR A 46 -4.11 6.38 -10.74
CA THR A 46 -3.12 5.69 -9.91
C THR A 46 -3.79 4.55 -9.17
N TYR A 47 -3.23 3.35 -9.19
CA TYR A 47 -3.71 2.23 -8.38
C TYR A 47 -2.67 1.82 -7.33
N THR A 48 -3.15 1.29 -6.20
CA THR A 48 -2.31 0.72 -5.16
C THR A 48 -3.03 -0.44 -4.51
N LEU A 49 -2.34 -1.55 -4.30
CA LEU A 49 -2.79 -2.62 -3.40
C LEU A 49 -1.84 -2.65 -2.21
N VAL A 50 -2.37 -2.52 -1.01
CA VAL A 50 -1.64 -2.68 0.24
C VAL A 50 -2.08 -3.98 0.87
N ASP A 51 -1.13 -4.87 1.16
CA ASP A 51 -1.34 -6.15 1.84
C ASP A 51 -0.29 -6.31 2.94
N VAL A 52 -0.59 -5.84 4.15
CA VAL A 52 0.38 -5.71 5.25
C VAL A 52 -0.04 -6.60 6.42
N ASP A 53 0.73 -7.65 6.66
CA ASP A 53 0.57 -8.53 7.80
C ASP A 53 1.40 -7.98 8.98
N ASP A 54 0.84 -6.99 9.70
CA ASP A 54 1.47 -6.34 10.86
C ASP A 54 1.08 -7.07 12.17
N LEU A 55 2.08 -7.67 12.84
CA LEU A 55 1.84 -8.38 14.09
C LEU A 55 1.58 -7.44 15.28
N GLU A 56 2.04 -6.19 15.22
CA GLU A 56 1.82 -5.20 16.27
C GLU A 56 0.45 -4.53 16.16
N ASN A 57 -0.07 -4.35 14.93
CA ASN A 57 -1.36 -3.71 14.66
C ASN A 57 -2.13 -4.42 13.53
N PRO A 58 -2.65 -5.64 13.77
CA PRO A 58 -3.29 -6.45 12.72
C PRO A 58 -4.54 -5.77 12.10
N ASP A 59 -5.28 -5.00 12.89
CA ASP A 59 -6.52 -4.34 12.46
C ASP A 59 -6.31 -2.89 11.96
N ALA A 60 -5.08 -2.50 11.61
CA ALA A 60 -4.79 -1.15 11.17
C ALA A 60 -5.55 -0.83 9.86
N ALA A 61 -6.30 0.28 9.88
CA ALA A 61 -7.14 0.67 8.75
C ALA A 61 -6.29 0.92 7.49
N GLY A 62 -6.65 0.25 6.39
CA GLY A 62 -5.95 0.35 5.12
C GLY A 62 -4.77 -0.60 4.93
N SER A 63 -4.46 -1.47 5.91
CA SER A 63 -3.42 -2.51 5.77
C SER A 63 -3.75 -3.57 4.72
N HIS A 64 -5.04 -3.75 4.42
CA HIS A 64 -5.54 -4.69 3.41
C HIS A 64 -6.54 -3.98 2.50
N ARG A 65 -6.01 -3.21 1.54
CA ARG A 65 -6.81 -2.29 0.72
C ARG A 65 -6.31 -2.20 -0.70
N PHE A 66 -7.24 -2.28 -1.64
CA PHE A 66 -7.04 -1.81 -3.01
C PHE A 66 -7.61 -0.40 -3.17
N THR A 67 -6.86 0.52 -3.75
CA THR A 67 -7.27 1.92 -3.99
C THR A 67 -6.99 2.31 -5.43
N VAL A 68 -7.91 3.07 -6.03
CA VAL A 68 -7.66 3.85 -7.24
C VAL A 68 -7.89 5.34 -6.95
N THR A 69 -7.01 6.18 -7.48
CA THR A 69 -7.03 7.62 -7.25
C THR A 69 -6.81 8.35 -8.58
N PHE A 70 -7.68 9.30 -8.89
CA PHE A 70 -7.50 10.15 -10.07
C PHE A 70 -6.53 11.30 -9.76
N SER A 71 -5.60 11.56 -10.67
CA SER A 71 -4.75 12.75 -10.63
C SER A 71 -5.60 14.03 -10.63
N GLN A 72 -5.14 15.06 -9.92
CA GLN A 72 -5.80 16.37 -9.94
C GLN A 72 -5.63 17.09 -11.28
N PRO A 73 -6.53 18.05 -11.59
CA PRO A 73 -6.27 19.05 -12.61
C PRO A 73 -5.02 19.88 -12.35
N ASP A 74 -4.40 20.37 -13.42
CA ASP A 74 -3.33 21.38 -13.32
C ASP A 74 -3.81 22.67 -12.64
N ARG A 75 -5.11 22.95 -12.68
CA ARG A 75 -5.73 24.14 -12.08
C ARG A 75 -7.10 23.82 -11.49
N GLY A 76 -7.27 24.20 -10.22
CA GLY A 76 -8.54 24.07 -9.49
C GLY A 76 -8.85 22.64 -9.05
N CYS A 77 -9.83 22.52 -8.16
CA CYS A 77 -10.36 21.24 -7.67
C CYS A 77 -11.52 20.78 -8.58
N THR A 78 -11.70 19.47 -8.73
CA THR A 78 -12.88 18.86 -9.35
C THR A 78 -13.50 17.87 -8.40
N ARG A 79 -14.84 17.80 -8.41
CA ARG A 79 -15.62 16.80 -7.68
C ARG A 79 -16.30 15.89 -8.70
N LEU A 80 -16.22 14.58 -8.51
CA LEU A 80 -16.94 13.63 -9.34
C LEU A 80 -18.46 13.77 -9.14
N ALA A 81 -19.23 13.68 -10.22
CA ALA A 81 -20.69 13.71 -10.18
C ALA A 81 -21.27 12.61 -9.28
N GLU A 82 -22.41 12.92 -8.64
CA GLU A 82 -23.13 11.96 -7.82
C GLU A 82 -23.72 10.83 -8.67
N GLY A 83 -23.93 9.67 -8.03
CA GLY A 83 -24.54 8.50 -8.68
C GLY A 83 -23.54 7.60 -9.41
N VAL A 84 -22.25 7.96 -9.48
CA VAL A 84 -21.21 7.04 -9.96
C VAL A 84 -21.07 5.87 -9.00
N VAL A 85 -21.03 4.66 -9.56
CA VAL A 85 -20.80 3.42 -8.82
C VAL A 85 -19.41 2.88 -9.16
N ALA A 86 -18.63 2.56 -8.14
CA ALA A 86 -17.33 1.93 -8.27
C ALA A 86 -17.40 0.46 -7.82
N THR A 87 -16.77 -0.44 -8.58
CA THR A 87 -16.73 -1.88 -8.26
C THR A 87 -15.34 -2.48 -8.37
N PHE A 88 -15.07 -3.46 -7.50
CA PHE A 88 -13.89 -4.32 -7.47
C PHE A 88 -14.34 -5.77 -7.73
N ASN A 89 -13.99 -6.36 -8.86
CA ASN A 89 -14.47 -7.69 -9.29
C ASN A 89 -16.00 -7.85 -9.15
N GLY A 90 -16.76 -6.78 -9.42
CA GLY A 90 -18.22 -6.74 -9.30
C GLY A 90 -18.75 -6.45 -7.89
N GLN A 91 -17.90 -6.41 -6.86
CA GLN A 91 -18.28 -6.00 -5.52
C GLN A 91 -18.22 -4.47 -5.38
N PRO A 92 -19.12 -3.84 -4.60
CA PRO A 92 -19.12 -2.39 -4.44
C PRO A 92 -17.85 -1.90 -3.71
N MET A 93 -17.30 -0.79 -4.19
CA MET A 93 -16.20 -0.06 -3.53
C MET A 93 -16.75 1.14 -2.77
N ASN A 94 -16.00 1.60 -1.77
CA ASN A 94 -16.19 2.93 -1.21
C ASN A 94 -15.73 3.98 -2.22
N LEU A 95 -16.43 5.11 -2.31
CA LEU A 95 -16.14 6.18 -3.26
C LEU A 95 -16.07 7.53 -2.54
N ASN A 96 -14.92 8.20 -2.61
CA ASN A 96 -14.78 9.62 -2.33
C ASN A 96 -14.82 10.40 -3.65
N LEU A 97 -15.80 11.29 -3.78
CA LEU A 97 -15.99 12.12 -4.96
C LEU A 97 -14.90 13.20 -5.13
N GLY A 98 -14.14 13.49 -4.08
CA GLY A 98 -13.10 14.52 -4.06
C GLY A 98 -13.67 15.94 -4.07
N GLY A 99 -12.78 16.90 -4.32
CA GLY A 99 -13.12 18.32 -4.48
C GLY A 99 -13.46 19.05 -3.17
N ILE A 100 -13.20 18.45 -2.01
CA ILE A 100 -13.28 19.11 -0.71
C ILE A 100 -11.91 19.77 -0.43
N PRO A 101 -11.86 21.06 -0.07
CA PRO A 101 -10.62 21.69 0.35
C PRO A 101 -10.17 21.10 1.70
N ASP A 102 -8.94 20.59 1.77
CA ASP A 102 -8.33 20.15 3.01
C ASP A 102 -8.20 21.36 3.96
N SER A 103 -8.97 21.33 5.04
CA SER A 103 -9.04 22.41 6.03
C SER A 103 -8.01 22.26 7.16
N GLY A 104 -7.13 21.25 7.07
CA GLY A 104 -6.23 20.83 8.14
C GLY A 104 -5.00 21.71 8.42
N GLY A 105 -4.69 22.70 7.57
CA GLY A 105 -3.61 23.65 7.90
C GLY A 105 -2.98 24.36 6.71
N GLY A 106 -3.40 25.61 6.46
CA GLY A 106 -2.64 26.63 5.73
C GLY A 106 -2.41 26.44 4.22
N ARG A 107 -2.66 25.24 3.66
CA ARG A 107 -2.61 24.97 2.22
C ARG A 107 -4.00 24.52 1.75
N GLU A 108 -4.59 25.27 0.82
CA GLU A 108 -5.83 24.89 0.13
C GLU A 108 -5.54 23.73 -0.85
N SER A 109 -5.34 22.51 -0.34
CA SER A 109 -5.21 21.31 -1.18
C SER A 109 -6.55 20.67 -1.47
N CYS A 110 -6.69 20.11 -2.65
CA CYS A 110 -7.90 19.42 -3.11
C CYS A 110 -7.88 17.96 -2.67
N GLU A 111 -8.92 17.48 -1.98
CA GLU A 111 -9.11 16.03 -1.85
C GLU A 111 -9.31 15.39 -3.23
N GLN A 112 -8.60 14.30 -3.48
CA GLN A 112 -8.68 13.58 -4.75
C GLN A 112 -9.92 12.69 -4.83
N THR A 113 -10.46 12.57 -6.02
CA THR A 113 -11.44 11.50 -6.32
C THR A 113 -10.73 10.17 -6.20
N GLN A 114 -11.26 9.29 -5.36
CA GLN A 114 -10.69 7.96 -5.13
C GLN A 114 -11.78 6.94 -4.83
N ALA A 115 -11.54 5.69 -5.20
CA ALA A 115 -12.35 4.55 -4.78
C ALA A 115 -11.47 3.49 -4.12
N TRP A 116 -11.97 2.83 -3.08
CA TRP A 116 -11.21 1.77 -2.41
C TRP A 116 -12.08 0.59 -1.98
N PHE A 117 -11.44 -0.57 -1.93
CA PHE A 117 -12.00 -1.83 -1.44
C PHE A 117 -11.09 -2.36 -0.34
N ASP A 118 -11.65 -2.50 0.86
CA ASP A 118 -11.00 -3.17 1.98
C ASP A 118 -11.32 -4.67 1.87
N PHE A 119 -10.30 -5.52 1.98
CA PHE A 119 -10.44 -6.97 1.88
C PHE A 119 -9.98 -7.66 3.16
N GLU A 120 -10.57 -8.81 3.46
CA GLU A 120 -10.16 -9.63 4.60
C GLU A 120 -9.00 -10.55 4.18
N PRO A 121 -7.82 -10.48 4.81
CA PRO A 121 -6.62 -11.17 4.33
C PRO A 121 -6.75 -12.70 4.39
N GLU A 122 -7.45 -13.27 5.38
CA GLU A 122 -7.66 -14.72 5.50
C GLU A 122 -8.60 -15.24 4.42
N ALA A 123 -9.65 -14.47 4.08
CA ALA A 123 -10.53 -14.82 2.97
C ALA A 123 -9.78 -14.73 1.64
N TRP A 124 -9.04 -13.64 1.43
CA TRP A 124 -8.23 -13.40 0.24
C TRP A 124 -7.18 -14.49 0.01
N ALA A 125 -6.57 -14.98 1.09
CA ALA A 125 -5.61 -16.08 1.09
C ALA A 125 -6.19 -17.42 0.61
N ALA A 126 -7.50 -17.62 0.70
CA ALA A 126 -8.18 -18.84 0.28
C ALA A 126 -8.75 -18.74 -1.16
N GLU A 127 -8.77 -17.54 -1.73
CA GLU A 127 -9.30 -17.29 -3.07
C GLU A 127 -8.27 -17.62 -4.16
N PRO A 128 -8.71 -18.04 -5.36
CA PRO A 128 -7.81 -18.31 -6.46
C PRO A 128 -7.17 -17.02 -7.00
N ILE A 129 -5.98 -17.16 -7.58
CA ILE A 129 -5.33 -16.06 -8.29
C ILE A 129 -6.14 -15.69 -9.54
N GLU A 130 -6.60 -14.45 -9.61
CA GLU A 130 -7.37 -13.91 -10.73
C GLU A 130 -7.00 -12.45 -11.04
N ASP A 131 -7.55 -11.93 -12.15
CA ASP A 131 -7.40 -10.52 -12.48
C ASP A 131 -8.18 -9.64 -11.50
N ILE A 132 -7.65 -8.46 -11.20
CA ILE A 132 -8.41 -7.38 -10.59
C ILE A 132 -9.09 -6.59 -11.70
N ARG A 133 -10.40 -6.39 -11.58
CA ARG A 133 -11.24 -5.63 -12.51
C ARG A 133 -11.93 -4.52 -11.75
N ILE A 134 -11.62 -3.29 -12.11
CA ILE A 134 -12.19 -2.09 -11.52
C ILE A 134 -13.04 -1.39 -12.57
N PHE A 135 -14.26 -1.05 -12.19
CA PHE A 135 -15.14 -0.25 -13.02
C PHE A 135 -15.73 0.89 -12.22
N LEU A 136 -15.65 2.11 -12.74
CA LEU A 136 -16.43 3.25 -12.30
C LEU A 136 -17.42 3.59 -13.41
N GLN A 137 -18.71 3.63 -13.09
CA GLN A 137 -19.79 3.78 -14.07
C GLN A 137 -20.78 4.86 -13.65
N GLU A 138 -21.14 5.73 -14.59
CA GLU A 138 -22.23 6.68 -14.40
C GLU A 138 -23.61 6.01 -14.42
N PRO A 139 -24.65 6.65 -13.86
CA PRO A 139 -26.02 6.22 -14.03
C PRO A 139 -26.35 6.00 -15.52
N ALA A 140 -27.07 4.93 -15.84
CA ALA A 140 -27.38 4.50 -17.22
C ALA A 140 -26.17 4.09 -18.10
N GLY A 141 -24.94 4.06 -17.56
CA GLY A 141 -23.76 3.54 -18.26
C GLY A 141 -23.20 4.45 -19.35
N GLU A 142 -23.48 5.75 -19.30
CA GLU A 142 -23.08 6.73 -20.34
C GLU A 142 -21.55 6.90 -20.45
N SER A 143 -20.86 6.89 -19.31
CA SER A 143 -19.39 6.90 -19.24
C SER A 143 -18.90 5.79 -18.31
N THR A 144 -17.79 5.14 -18.69
CA THR A 144 -17.12 4.12 -17.87
C THR A 144 -15.62 4.37 -17.83
N VAL A 145 -15.04 4.29 -16.63
CA VAL A 145 -13.60 4.12 -16.42
C VAL A 145 -13.35 2.68 -16.03
N SER A 146 -12.38 2.03 -16.68
CA SER A 146 -12.03 0.64 -16.43
C SER A 146 -10.53 0.46 -16.21
N LEU A 147 -10.19 -0.43 -15.27
CA LEU A 147 -8.82 -0.89 -15.03
C LEU A 147 -8.86 -2.40 -14.84
N ILE A 148 -8.09 -3.13 -15.64
CA ILE A 148 -7.88 -4.57 -15.45
C ILE A 148 -6.39 -4.81 -15.22
N LEU A 149 -6.08 -5.48 -14.10
CA LEU A 149 -4.74 -5.89 -13.71
C LEU A 149 -4.64 -7.40 -13.75
N ARG A 150 -3.73 -7.93 -14.56
CA ARG A 150 -3.59 -9.38 -14.76
C ARG A 150 -3.10 -10.07 -13.51
N ARG A 151 -3.79 -11.15 -13.10
CA ARG A 151 -3.40 -12.02 -11.96
C ARG A 151 -3.10 -11.26 -10.65
N ALA A 152 -3.62 -10.04 -10.51
CA ALA A 152 -3.23 -9.15 -9.41
C ALA A 152 -3.95 -9.47 -8.09
N LYS A 153 -5.06 -10.21 -8.16
CA LYS A 153 -5.79 -10.68 -6.99
C LYS A 153 -5.12 -11.94 -6.47
N ALA A 154 -4.07 -11.72 -5.70
CA ALA A 154 -3.28 -12.77 -5.06
C ALA A 154 -2.91 -12.32 -3.65
N LYS A 155 -2.86 -13.27 -2.70
CA LYS A 155 -2.22 -13.03 -1.40
C LYS A 155 -0.72 -13.09 -1.60
N ARG A 156 -0.01 -12.04 -1.20
CA ARG A 156 1.45 -12.00 -1.25
C ARG A 156 2.02 -12.48 0.07
N ARG A 157 3.17 -13.13 0.02
CA ARG A 157 3.86 -13.68 1.19
C ARG A 157 5.36 -13.72 0.99
N PHE A 158 6.11 -13.65 2.09
CA PHE A 158 7.48 -14.11 2.14
C PHE A 158 7.55 -15.51 2.79
N VAL A 159 7.97 -16.52 2.04
CA VAL A 159 8.00 -17.92 2.50
C VAL A 159 9.43 -18.33 2.81
N TYR A 160 9.70 -18.67 4.05
CA TYR A 160 11.03 -19.10 4.51
C TYR A 160 11.51 -20.36 3.76
N GLN A 161 12.74 -20.34 3.25
CA GLN A 161 13.31 -21.39 2.40
C GLN A 161 14.28 -22.35 3.14
N GLY A 162 14.45 -22.20 4.45
CA GLY A 162 15.34 -23.05 5.23
C GLY A 162 14.63 -24.22 5.93
N VAL A 163 15.41 -24.98 6.71
CA VAL A 163 14.86 -26.07 7.53
C VAL A 163 14.13 -25.50 8.76
N GLY A 164 12.92 -26.00 9.02
CA GLY A 164 12.09 -25.60 10.16
C GLY A 164 11.20 -24.39 9.85
N SER A 165 10.74 -23.71 10.89
CA SER A 165 9.74 -22.63 10.80
C SER A 165 10.31 -21.25 10.46
N GLY A 166 11.64 -21.07 10.46
CA GLY A 166 12.27 -19.74 10.35
C GLY A 166 12.10 -18.84 11.59
N THR A 167 11.46 -19.33 12.65
CA THR A 167 11.21 -18.56 13.89
C THR A 167 12.40 -18.55 14.85
N THR A 168 13.47 -19.28 14.56
CA THR A 168 14.73 -19.24 15.33
C THR A 168 15.88 -18.89 14.41
N LEU A 169 16.54 -17.77 14.70
CA LEU A 169 17.68 -17.28 13.92
C LEU A 169 18.96 -17.38 14.75
N ARG A 170 20.03 -17.87 14.15
CA ARG A 170 21.37 -18.01 14.71
C ARG A 170 22.24 -16.88 14.18
N ARG A 171 23.03 -16.31 15.08
CA ARG A 171 23.97 -15.25 14.76
C ARG A 171 24.96 -15.67 13.66
N GLY A 172 25.25 -14.75 12.74
CA GLY A 172 26.21 -14.96 11.66
C GLY A 172 25.72 -15.85 10.52
N GLN A 173 24.50 -16.39 10.59
CA GLN A 173 23.91 -17.22 9.52
C GLN A 173 23.14 -16.38 8.50
N THR A 174 22.98 -16.94 7.30
CA THR A 174 22.17 -16.37 6.23
C THR A 174 20.80 -17.03 6.21
N TYR A 175 19.77 -16.20 6.01
CA TYR A 175 18.37 -16.60 5.92
C TYR A 175 17.81 -16.17 4.58
N SER A 176 16.90 -16.96 4.03
CA SER A 176 16.28 -16.70 2.73
C SER A 176 14.77 -16.87 2.79
N TYR A 177 14.06 -15.95 2.15
CA TYR A 177 12.61 -15.94 2.00
C TYR A 177 12.26 -15.78 0.53
N LEU A 178 11.37 -16.62 0.01
CA LEU A 178 10.86 -16.56 -1.35
C LEU A 178 9.58 -15.75 -1.38
N TRP A 179 9.50 -14.78 -2.27
CA TRP A 179 8.27 -14.08 -2.60
C TRP A 179 7.27 -15.02 -3.27
N GLU A 180 6.03 -15.02 -2.78
CA GLU A 180 4.89 -15.61 -3.46
C GLU A 180 3.87 -14.52 -3.82
N PRO A 181 3.21 -14.61 -5.00
CA PRO A 181 3.31 -15.70 -5.99
C PRO A 181 4.61 -15.68 -6.81
N GLU A 182 5.13 -16.85 -7.20
CA GLU A 182 6.44 -17.00 -7.87
C GLU A 182 6.52 -16.33 -9.25
N GLU A 183 5.38 -16.10 -9.91
CA GLU A 183 5.32 -15.40 -11.20
C GLU A 183 5.56 -13.89 -11.06
N GLU A 184 5.48 -13.36 -9.83
CA GLU A 184 5.82 -11.97 -9.53
C GLU A 184 7.29 -11.85 -9.12
N VAL A 185 7.96 -10.84 -9.67
CA VAL A 185 9.29 -10.45 -9.20
C VAL A 185 9.16 -9.09 -8.52
N PRO A 186 9.29 -9.01 -7.18
CA PRO A 186 9.24 -7.75 -6.48
C PRO A 186 10.47 -6.90 -6.81
N GLU A 187 10.33 -5.59 -6.64
CA GLU A 187 11.46 -4.67 -6.49
C GLU A 187 12.32 -5.07 -5.27
N THR A 188 13.41 -4.34 -5.04
CA THR A 188 14.32 -4.64 -3.93
C THR A 188 13.59 -4.64 -2.59
N ALA A 189 13.57 -5.81 -1.95
CA ALA A 189 12.97 -5.99 -0.64
C ALA A 189 13.82 -5.33 0.45
N THR A 190 13.13 -4.74 1.42
CA THR A 190 13.72 -4.23 2.65
C THR A 190 13.52 -5.25 3.77
N VAL A 191 14.61 -5.58 4.46
CA VAL A 191 14.58 -6.46 5.64
C VAL A 191 14.93 -5.63 6.88
N THR A 192 14.04 -5.61 7.86
CA THR A 192 14.24 -4.89 9.12
C THR A 192 14.12 -5.83 10.29
N LEU A 193 15.02 -5.71 11.26
CA LEU A 193 14.94 -6.39 12.54
C LEU A 193 14.66 -5.36 13.64
N LEU A 194 13.52 -5.48 14.29
CA LEU A 194 13.15 -4.66 15.44
C LEU A 194 13.32 -5.50 16.71
N ARG A 195 14.03 -4.93 17.68
CA ARG A 195 14.16 -5.59 18.99
C ARG A 195 12.85 -5.43 19.74
N GLU A 196 12.38 -6.50 20.39
CA GLU A 196 11.29 -6.39 21.35
C GLU A 196 11.64 -5.29 22.39
N GLN A 197 10.76 -4.29 22.54
CA GLN A 197 10.95 -3.10 23.39
C GLN A 197 12.06 -2.10 22.97
N GLY A 198 12.73 -2.32 21.84
CA GLY A 198 13.77 -1.42 21.31
C GLY A 198 13.22 -0.43 20.30
N ARG A 199 13.49 0.88 20.49
CA ARG A 199 13.05 1.96 19.59
C ARG A 199 13.92 2.17 18.34
N ALA A 200 14.89 1.29 18.06
CA ALA A 200 15.83 1.45 16.96
C ALA A 200 15.70 0.27 15.99
N PRO A 201 14.94 0.40 14.89
CA PRO A 201 14.93 -0.59 13.82
C PRO A 201 16.34 -0.68 13.21
N ALA A 202 16.81 -1.89 12.94
CA ALA A 202 18.02 -2.12 12.16
C ALA A 202 17.63 -2.69 10.79
N THR A 203 17.85 -1.93 9.73
CA THR A 203 17.77 -2.47 8.36
C THR A 203 18.95 -3.40 8.15
N LEU A 204 18.67 -4.64 7.76
CA LEU A 204 19.67 -5.64 7.42
C LEU A 204 20.04 -5.50 5.96
N GLU A 205 21.33 -5.68 5.65
CA GLU A 205 21.77 -5.79 4.27
C GLU A 205 21.21 -7.09 3.67
N ALA A 206 20.43 -6.93 2.60
CA ALA A 206 19.79 -8.01 1.88
C ALA A 206 20.25 -8.04 0.43
N THR A 207 20.39 -9.25 -0.11
CA THR A 207 20.59 -9.53 -1.52
C THR A 207 19.32 -10.15 -2.07
N GLN A 208 19.00 -9.89 -3.34
CA GLN A 208 17.81 -10.44 -3.98
C GLN A 208 18.17 -11.03 -5.34
N ASP A 209 17.66 -12.23 -5.61
CA ASP A 209 17.74 -12.92 -6.89
C ASP A 209 16.32 -13.35 -7.31
N GLY A 210 15.74 -12.63 -8.26
CA GLY A 210 14.32 -12.76 -8.58
C GLY A 210 13.44 -12.47 -7.36
N GLY A 211 12.60 -13.44 -6.99
CA GLY A 211 11.77 -13.41 -5.78
C GLY A 211 12.47 -13.87 -4.49
N LEU A 212 13.72 -14.37 -4.57
CA LEU A 212 14.43 -14.88 -3.40
C LEU A 212 15.19 -13.74 -2.70
N VAL A 213 14.77 -13.39 -1.50
CA VAL A 213 15.40 -12.39 -0.63
C VAL A 213 16.26 -13.10 0.41
N SER A 214 17.55 -12.77 0.46
CA SER A 214 18.49 -13.33 1.43
C SER A 214 19.14 -12.23 2.26
N PHE A 215 19.31 -12.47 3.56
CA PHE A 215 20.03 -11.56 4.45
C PHE A 215 20.88 -12.33 5.45
N LYS A 216 21.99 -11.73 5.89
CA LYS A 216 22.85 -12.30 6.93
C LYS A 216 22.52 -11.66 8.27
N LEU A 217 22.22 -12.48 9.28
CA LEU A 217 22.06 -11.97 10.64
C LEU A 217 23.45 -11.62 11.22
N PRO A 218 23.70 -10.36 11.63
CA PRO A 218 25.00 -9.99 12.20
C PRO A 218 25.38 -10.84 13.42
N ALA A 219 26.67 -11.15 13.57
CA ALA A 219 27.15 -11.93 14.71
C ALA A 219 26.97 -11.20 16.06
N ALA A 220 26.86 -9.88 16.02
CA ALA A 220 26.67 -9.01 17.18
C ALA A 220 25.18 -8.82 17.57
N THR A 221 24.23 -9.38 16.81
CA THR A 221 22.80 -9.22 17.11
C THR A 221 22.48 -9.77 18.51
N PRO A 222 21.83 -8.99 19.40
CA PRO A 222 21.47 -9.46 20.73
C PRO A 222 20.64 -10.75 20.71
N THR A 223 20.81 -11.61 21.73
CA THR A 223 19.96 -12.79 21.91
C THR A 223 18.70 -12.36 22.64
N ALA A 224 17.59 -12.36 21.91
CA ALA A 224 16.27 -11.96 22.37
C ALA A 224 15.23 -12.33 21.29
N THR A 225 13.95 -12.18 21.63
CA THR A 225 12.88 -12.11 20.63
C THR A 225 12.96 -10.79 19.87
N HIS A 226 12.73 -10.86 18.57
CA HIS A 226 12.73 -9.73 17.65
C HIS A 226 11.52 -9.85 16.72
N LEU A 227 11.11 -8.73 16.15
CA LEU A 227 10.21 -8.67 15.02
C LEU A 227 11.05 -8.53 13.75
N LEU A 228 11.02 -9.54 12.89
CA LEU A 228 11.61 -9.49 11.56
C LEU A 228 10.53 -9.04 10.59
N ARG A 229 10.75 -7.93 9.90
CA ARG A 229 9.85 -7.39 8.87
C ARG A 229 10.50 -7.50 7.50
N LEU A 230 9.82 -8.13 6.56
CA LEU A 230 10.15 -8.11 5.15
C LEU A 230 9.11 -7.28 4.41
N LEU A 231 9.56 -6.34 3.58
CA LEU A 231 8.70 -5.45 2.80
C LEU A 231 9.21 -5.37 1.38
N ALA A 232 8.31 -5.50 0.40
CA ALA A 232 8.65 -5.21 -0.99
C ALA A 232 7.44 -4.67 -1.77
N THR A 233 7.73 -4.10 -2.93
CA THR A 233 6.73 -3.58 -3.87
C THR A 233 6.87 -4.33 -5.19
N THR A 234 5.76 -4.66 -5.84
CA THR A 234 5.75 -5.30 -7.16
C THR A 234 4.93 -4.45 -8.12
N PRO A 235 5.41 -4.22 -9.36
CA PRO A 235 4.61 -3.54 -10.37
C PRO A 235 3.40 -4.39 -10.80
N GLY A 236 2.26 -3.75 -11.07
CA GLY A 236 1.10 -4.43 -11.65
C GLY A 236 1.16 -4.51 -13.17
N GLU A 237 0.69 -5.61 -13.76
CA GLU A 237 0.51 -5.74 -15.21
C GLU A 237 -0.88 -5.23 -15.62
N VAL A 238 -0.94 -4.02 -16.16
CA VAL A 238 -2.17 -3.41 -16.68
C VAL A 238 -2.52 -4.03 -18.04
N THR A 239 -3.64 -4.74 -18.12
CA THR A 239 -4.18 -5.30 -19.38
C THR A 239 -5.30 -4.45 -19.97
N GLU A 240 -5.95 -3.63 -19.16
CA GLU A 240 -6.95 -2.65 -19.62
C GLU A 240 -6.83 -1.36 -18.81
N CYS A 241 -6.89 -0.23 -19.52
CA CYS A 241 -6.96 1.12 -18.95
C CYS A 241 -7.87 1.98 -19.84
N GLY A 242 -9.15 2.06 -19.48
CA GLY A 242 -10.19 2.72 -20.27
C GLY A 242 -10.76 3.96 -19.57
N GLY A 243 -11.15 4.97 -20.35
CA GLY A 243 -11.81 6.19 -19.83
C GLY A 243 -10.86 7.21 -19.19
N VAL A 244 -9.54 6.97 -19.21
CA VAL A 244 -8.47 7.85 -18.71
C VAL A 244 -7.26 7.79 -19.65
N ALA A 245 -6.29 8.69 -19.48
CA ALA A 245 -5.14 8.79 -20.38
C ALA A 245 -4.10 7.71 -20.10
N ARG A 246 -3.90 7.36 -18.82
CA ARG A 246 -2.96 6.32 -18.38
C ARG A 246 -3.31 5.78 -17.00
N CYS A 247 -2.89 4.55 -16.75
CA CYS A 247 -3.01 3.87 -15.46
C CYS A 247 -1.62 3.46 -15.00
N GLU A 248 -1.27 3.76 -13.76
CA GLU A 248 0.03 3.43 -13.18
C GLU A 248 -0.09 3.10 -11.70
N GLY A 249 0.77 2.22 -11.17
CA GLY A 249 0.64 1.79 -9.79
C GLY A 249 1.43 0.54 -9.46
N SER A 250 1.32 0.12 -8.21
CA SER A 250 2.06 -1.02 -7.68
C SER A 250 1.34 -1.72 -6.52
N PHE A 251 1.85 -2.87 -6.13
CA PHE A 251 1.37 -3.66 -5.02
C PHE A 251 2.43 -3.67 -3.92
N LEU A 252 2.09 -3.21 -2.74
CA LEU A 252 2.94 -3.21 -1.56
C LEU A 252 2.56 -4.40 -0.69
N HIS A 253 3.56 -5.19 -0.29
CA HIS A 253 3.38 -6.23 0.71
C HIS A 253 4.42 -6.11 1.82
N SER A 254 3.99 -6.40 3.05
CA SER A 254 4.86 -6.53 4.21
C SER A 254 4.42 -7.72 5.05
N SER A 255 5.38 -8.52 5.52
CA SER A 255 5.14 -9.59 6.50
C SER A 255 6.03 -9.42 7.72
N ASP A 256 5.40 -9.57 8.88
CA ASP A 256 6.08 -9.64 10.17
C ASP A 256 6.22 -11.07 10.67
N TYR A 257 7.39 -11.37 11.25
CA TYR A 257 7.70 -12.64 11.87
C TYR A 257 8.27 -12.39 13.26
N GLU A 258 7.66 -13.00 14.27
CA GLU A 258 8.29 -13.12 15.58
C GLU A 258 9.43 -14.15 15.48
N VAL A 259 10.66 -13.71 15.77
CA VAL A 259 11.86 -14.53 15.68
C VAL A 259 12.69 -14.49 16.95
N SER A 260 13.13 -15.65 17.41
CA SER A 260 14.07 -15.79 18.52
C SER A 260 15.52 -15.82 18.00
N VAL A 261 16.31 -14.82 18.35
CA VAL A 261 17.75 -14.80 18.03
C VAL A 261 18.54 -15.55 19.10
N VAL A 262 19.26 -16.60 18.70
CA VAL A 262 20.07 -17.45 19.58
C VAL A 262 21.55 -17.42 19.17
N PRO A 263 22.47 -17.88 20.05
CA PRO A 263 23.90 -17.97 19.72
C PRO A 263 24.19 -18.78 18.45
#